data_AF-A0A654U498-F1
#
_entry.id   AF-A0A654U498-F1
#
_cell.length_a   1.000
_cell.length_b   1.000
_cell.length_c   1.000
_cell.angle_alpha   90.00
_cell.angle_beta   90.00
_cell.angle_gamma   90.00
#
_symmetry.space_group_name_H-M   'P 1'
#
loop_
_entity.id
_entity.type
_entity.pdbx_description
1 polymer ?
#
loop_
_entity_poly.entity_id
_entity_poly.type
_entity_poly.pdbx_seq_one_letter_code
_entity_poly.pdbx_strand_id
1 'polypeptide(L)'
;MWTAAGVTAGIDLALALVEDDHGTEIAQTVARWLVLYLRRPGGQTQFAAPVWMPRAKRTSIRRVQEAIEAEPGARTASANWLNVRP
;
A
#
# COMPACT_ATOMS: atom_id res chain seq x y z
N MET A 1 -16.78 -3.93 -5.30
CA MET A 1 -15.34 -4.18 -5.52
C MET A 1 -14.59 -3.39 -4.45
N TRP A 2 -13.79 -4.07 -3.62
CA TRP A 2 -13.04 -3.45 -2.53
C TRP A 2 -11.56 -3.37 -2.91
N THR A 3 -10.87 -2.28 -2.53
CA THR A 3 -9.44 -2.09 -2.81
C THR A 3 -8.73 -1.52 -1.59
N ALA A 4 -7.47 -1.89 -1.39
CA ALA A 4 -6.63 -1.33 -0.34
C ALA A 4 -5.26 -0.94 -0.91
N ALA A 5 -4.74 0.20 -0.44
CA ALA A 5 -3.40 0.66 -0.77
C ALA A 5 -2.47 0.47 0.44
N GLY A 6 -1.74 -0.65 0.45
CA GLY A 6 -0.76 -0.97 1.48
C GLY A 6 -1.26 -1.97 2.53
N VAL A 7 -0.30 -2.51 3.29
CA VAL A 7 -0.52 -3.61 4.22
C VAL A 7 -1.55 -3.26 5.30
N THR A 8 -1.40 -2.11 5.94
CA THR A 8 -2.27 -1.74 7.07
C THR A 8 -3.69 -1.36 6.63
N ALA A 9 -3.85 -0.81 5.43
CA ALA A 9 -5.17 -0.61 4.83
C ALA A 9 -5.82 -1.95 4.43
N GLY A 10 -5.00 -2.93 4.01
CA GLY A 10 -5.46 -4.29 3.74
C GLY A 10 -5.97 -5.02 4.99
N ILE A 11 -5.33 -4.81 6.14
CA ILE A 11 -5.76 -5.37 7.42
C ILE A 11 -7.13 -4.79 7.85
N ASP A 12 -7.30 -3.48 7.77
CA ASP A 12 -8.59 -2.83 8.07
C ASP A 12 -9.69 -3.33 7.14
N LEU A 13 -9.37 -3.45 5.85
CA LEU A 13 -10.31 -3.99 4.86
C LEU A 13 -10.70 -5.44 5.19
N ALA A 14 -9.75 -6.28 5.58
CA ALA A 14 -10.03 -7.66 5.97
C ALA A 14 -10.95 -7.74 7.19
N LEU A 15 -10.72 -6.91 8.22
CA LEU A 15 -11.61 -6.85 9.39
C LEU A 15 -13.00 -6.33 9.03
N ALA A 16 -13.11 -5.38 8.10
CA ALA A 16 -14.40 -4.90 7.60
C ALA A 16 -15.18 -5.98 6.83
N LEU A 17 -14.49 -6.78 6.00
CA LEU A 17 -15.10 -7.91 5.30
C LEU A 17 -15.55 -9.01 6.27
N VAL A 18 -14.75 -9.32 7.29
CA VAL A 18 -15.16 -10.27 8.34
C VAL A 18 -16.37 -9.75 9.11
N GLU A 19 -16.44 -8.44 9.40
CA GLU A 19 -17.62 -7.84 10.03
C GLU A 19 -18.87 -7.93 9.14
N ASP A 20 -18.73 -7.72 7.83
CA ASP A 20 -19.84 -7.81 6.86
C ASP A 20 -20.36 -9.25 6.72
N ASP A 21 -19.46 -10.23 6.64
CA ASP A 21 -19.80 -11.64 6.41
C ASP A 21 -20.26 -12.38 7.68
N HIS A 22 -19.73 -12.01 8.84
CA HIS A 22 -19.87 -12.78 10.10
C HIS A 22 -20.34 -11.96 11.30
N GLY A 23 -20.57 -10.66 11.12
CA GLY A 23 -21.02 -9.76 12.17
C GLY A 23 -19.91 -9.28 13.11
N THR A 24 -20.25 -8.25 13.87
CA THR A 24 -19.32 -7.50 14.72
C THR A 24 -18.64 -8.36 15.79
N GLU A 25 -19.31 -9.34 16.39
CA GLU A 25 -18.74 -10.15 17.48
C GLU A 25 -17.52 -10.98 17.02
N ILE A 26 -17.65 -11.61 15.86
CA ILE A 26 -16.56 -12.40 15.25
C ILE A 26 -15.42 -11.46 14.84
N ALA A 27 -15.74 -10.34 14.19
CA ALA A 27 -14.73 -9.35 13.79
C ALA A 27 -13.95 -8.78 14.99
N GLN A 28 -14.63 -8.48 16.11
CA GLN A 28 -13.95 -8.05 17.34
C GLN A 28 -13.05 -9.15 17.91
N THR A 29 -13.47 -10.41 17.84
CA THR A 29 -12.66 -11.54 18.31
C THR A 29 -11.37 -11.67 17.50
N VAL A 30 -11.47 -11.61 16.18
CA VAL A 30 -10.31 -11.61 15.28
C VAL A 30 -9.40 -10.41 15.55
N ALA A 31 -9.97 -9.20 15.68
CA ALA A 31 -9.20 -8.00 15.98
C ALA A 31 -8.41 -8.14 17.31
N ARG A 32 -9.03 -8.70 18.36
CA ARG A 32 -8.34 -8.96 19.64
C ARG A 32 -7.20 -9.97 19.50
N TRP A 33 -7.39 -11.05 18.75
CA TRP A 33 -6.32 -12.04 18.51
C TRP A 33 -5.13 -11.43 17.76
N LEU A 34 -5.40 -10.49 16.86
CA LEU A 34 -4.37 -9.76 16.12
C LEU A 34 -3.81 -8.55 16.88
N VAL A 35 -4.32 -8.26 18.09
CA VAL A 35 -3.97 -7.08 18.90
C VAL A 35 -4.21 -5.77 18.12
N LEU A 36 -5.34 -5.70 17.43
CA LEU A 36 -5.79 -4.57 16.62
C LEU A 36 -7.06 -3.95 17.20
N TYR A 37 -7.25 -2.66 16.92
CA TYR A 37 -8.56 -2.02 17.07
C TYR A 37 -9.46 -2.44 15.91
N LEU A 38 -10.69 -2.87 16.20
CA LEU A 38 -11.65 -3.18 15.14
C LEU A 38 -11.97 -1.94 14.29
N ARG A 39 -12.09 -0.77 14.93
CA ARG A 39 -12.19 0.51 14.23
C ARG A 39 -11.11 1.44 14.73
N ARG A 40 -10.30 1.94 13.79
CA ARG A 40 -9.33 2.98 14.11
C ARG A 40 -10.05 4.31 14.29
N PRO A 41 -9.70 5.11 15.31
CA PRO A 41 -10.12 6.51 15.33
C PRO A 41 -9.59 7.16 14.05
N GLY A 42 -10.49 7.66 13.22
CA GLY A 42 -10.14 8.35 11.98
C GLY A 42 -9.28 9.60 12.24
N GLY A 43 -8.78 10.21 11.17
CA GLY A 43 -8.03 11.47 11.27
C GLY A 43 -6.51 11.33 11.41
N GLN A 44 -5.96 10.12 11.26
CA GLN A 44 -4.52 9.97 11.08
C GLN A 44 -4.12 10.47 9.69
N THR A 45 -3.18 11.42 9.65
CA THR A 45 -2.62 11.94 8.41
C THR A 45 -1.88 10.83 7.66
N GLN A 46 -2.16 10.68 6.36
CA GLN A 46 -1.36 9.83 5.50
C GLN A 46 0.03 10.47 5.32
N PHE A 47 1.06 9.88 5.93
CA PHE A 47 2.45 10.29 5.72
C PHE A 47 2.96 9.73 4.39
N ALA A 48 2.47 10.26 3.28
CA ALA A 48 3.05 10.04 1.97
C ALA A 48 3.95 11.24 1.62
N ALA A 49 5.09 10.95 0.99
CA ALA A 49 5.86 11.96 0.28
C ALA A 49 4.92 12.64 -0.73
N PRO A 50 4.75 13.97 -0.69
CA PRO A 50 3.98 14.66 -1.71
C PRO A 50 4.53 14.36 -3.11
N VAL A 51 3.64 14.29 -4.10
CA VAL A 51 4.02 14.06 -5.51
C VAL A 51 5.02 15.10 -6.02
N TRP A 52 5.04 16.31 -5.47
CA TRP A 52 5.99 17.37 -5.82
C TRP A 52 7.34 17.26 -5.11
N MET A 53 7.60 16.19 -4.34
CA MET A 53 8.91 15.99 -3.74
C MET A 53 10.00 15.77 -4.82
N PRO A 54 11.22 16.28 -4.60
CA PRO A 54 12.33 16.02 -5.50
C PRO A 54 12.55 14.51 -5.66
N ARG A 55 12.80 14.07 -6.91
CA ARG A 55 13.10 12.67 -7.21
C ARG A 55 14.27 12.15 -6.38
N ALA A 56 14.34 10.83 -6.24
CA ALA A 56 15.40 10.18 -5.48
C ALA A 56 16.80 10.60 -6.00
N LYS A 57 17.72 10.90 -5.08
CA LYS A 57 19.12 11.23 -5.44
C LYS A 57 19.85 10.04 -6.04
N ARG A 58 19.48 8.81 -5.65
CA ARG A 58 20.07 7.58 -6.19
C ARG A 58 19.61 7.41 -7.64
N THR A 59 20.58 7.43 -8.55
CA THR A 59 20.37 7.32 -10.00
C THR A 59 19.50 6.11 -10.39
N SER A 60 19.69 4.97 -9.72
CA SER A 60 18.89 3.77 -9.97
C SER A 60 17.40 3.98 -9.68
N ILE A 61 17.07 4.52 -8.51
CA ILE A 61 15.68 4.78 -8.11
C ILE A 61 15.06 5.89 -8.98
N ARG A 62 15.83 6.94 -9.28
CA ARG A 62 15.35 8.04 -10.13
C ARG A 62 14.94 7.56 -11.52
N ARG A 63 15.73 6.68 -12.14
CA ARG A 63 15.39 6.09 -13.45
C ARG A 63 14.06 5.35 -13.41
N VAL A 64 13.80 4.61 -12.32
CA VAL A 64 12.52 3.90 -12.15
C VAL A 64 11.36 4.89 -12.01
N GLN A 65 11.54 5.94 -11.20
CA GLN A 65 10.52 6.99 -11.03
C GLN A 65 10.21 7.70 -12.36
N GLU A 66 11.24 8.08 -13.13
CA GLU A 66 11.07 8.72 -14.44
C GLU A 66 10.36 7.82 -15.46
N ALA A 67 10.67 6.53 -15.49
CA ALA A 67 10.00 5.57 -16.36
C ALA A 67 8.51 5.39 -15.98
N ILE A 68 8.20 5.30 -14.69
CA ILE A 68 6.82 5.19 -14.19
C ILE A 68 6.04 6.47 -14.46
N GLU A 69 6.64 7.65 -14.25
CA GLU A 69 5.99 8.94 -14.51
C GLU A 69 5.70 9.16 -16.00
N ALA A 70 6.61 8.74 -16.88
CA ALA A 70 6.43 8.86 -18.33
C ALA A 70 5.33 7.94 -18.86
N GLU A 71 5.19 6.74 -18.29
CA GLU A 71 4.17 5.77 -18.72
C GLU A 71 3.64 4.96 -17.53
N PRO A 72 2.68 5.50 -16.74
CA PRO A 72 2.20 4.85 -15.51
C PRO A 72 1.56 3.48 -15.70
N GLY A 73 1.04 3.22 -16.91
CA GLY A 73 0.38 1.96 -17.29
C GLY A 73 1.31 0.95 -17.97
N ALA A 74 2.58 1.30 -18.21
CA ALA A 74 3.52 0.35 -18.81
C ALA A 74 3.70 -0.85 -17.87
N ARG A 75 3.62 -2.07 -18.41
CA ARG A 75 4.03 -3.25 -17.64
C ARG A 75 5.50 -3.06 -17.29
N THR A 76 5.78 -2.84 -16.02
CA THR A 76 7.11 -2.95 -15.43
C THR A 76 7.47 -4.44 -15.36
N ALA A 77 7.53 -5.07 -16.53
CA ALA A 77 7.98 -6.43 -16.65
C ALA A 77 9.43 -6.50 -16.15
N SER A 78 9.79 -7.69 -15.69
CA SER A 78 11.10 -8.25 -15.40
C SER A 78 12.16 -8.11 -16.52
N ALA A 79 12.09 -7.06 -17.33
CA ALA A 79 13.03 -6.74 -18.38
C ALA A 79 14.28 -6.07 -17.80
N ASN A 80 15.26 -6.92 -17.49
CA ASN A 80 16.68 -6.61 -17.63
C ASN A 80 17.32 -5.64 -16.60
N TRP A 81 17.06 -5.82 -15.31
CA TRP A 81 17.89 -5.26 -14.23
C TRP A 81 19.33 -5.83 -14.21
N LEU A 82 19.60 -6.86 -15.03
CA LEU A 82 20.92 -7.48 -15.20
C LEU A 82 21.88 -6.65 -16.08
N ASN A 83 21.41 -5.64 -16.81
CA ASN A 83 22.27 -4.80 -17.66
C ASN A 83 22.74 -3.49 -17.00
N VAL A 84 22.62 -3.37 -15.67
CA VAL A 84 23.20 -2.24 -14.92
C VAL A 84 24.51 -2.69 -14.26
N ARG A 85 25.57 -2.85 -15.06
CA ARG A 85 26.97 -2.84 -14.64
C ARG A 85 27.85 -2.26 -15.75
N PRO A 86 28.96 -1.59 -15.41
CA PRO A 86 29.11 -0.44 -14.51
C PRO A 86 28.66 0.87 -15.16
#